data_AF-A0A3L7PJ52-F1
#
_entry.id   AF-A0A3L7PJ52-F1
#
_cell.length_a   1.000
_cell.length_b   1.000
_cell.length_c   1.000
_cell.angle_alpha   90.00
_cell.angle_beta   90.00
_cell.angle_gamma   90.00
#
_symmetry.space_group_name_H-M   'P 1'
#
loop_
_entity.id
_entity.type
_entity.pdbx_description
1 polymer ?
#
loop_
_entity_poly.entity_id
_entity_poly.type
_entity_poly.pdbx_seq_one_letter_code
_entity_poly.pdbx_strand_id
1 'polypeptide(L)'
;ALVEESINEALNFRRAMRKVEDEWGEGWWFQVWGPEVLAEEGIGERDAWMLEANAEWHGFGNLAPGFNMLDPIKATVITPGLNVSGKFAETGIPASIVTRYLVEHGVIVEKTGLYSFFIMFTIGITKGRWNTLVSALQQFKDDYDKNQPMWRILPEFCQQFPQYEGIGLKDLSQQIHDTYKANDVARVTTEMYLSAMDPAMKPSDAFAMMAHREIDRVEIDSLEGRATSVLLTPYPPGIPLLIPGERFNKTIVEYLKFARMFNERFPGFDTDIHGLVEETVDGKRRYYVDCVWQKPSNEALTG
;
A
#
# COMPACT_ATOMS: atom_id res chain seq x y z
N ALA A 1 12.17 10.02 -29.32
CA ALA A 1 10.78 10.01 -29.80
C ALA A 1 9.83 9.34 -28.79
N LEU A 2 9.60 8.02 -28.82
CA LEU A 2 8.54 7.38 -27.98
C LEU A 2 8.82 7.42 -26.47
N VAL A 3 10.07 7.18 -26.04
CA VAL A 3 10.44 7.25 -24.61
C VAL A 3 10.32 8.70 -24.10
N GLU A 4 10.82 9.64 -24.88
CA GLU A 4 10.76 11.06 -24.58
C GLU A 4 9.32 11.59 -24.47
N GLU A 5 8.40 11.07 -25.29
CA GLU A 5 6.98 11.37 -25.19
C GLU A 5 6.39 10.92 -23.84
N SER A 6 6.71 9.71 -23.37
CA SER A 6 6.25 9.24 -22.06
C SER A 6 6.79 10.08 -20.90
N ILE A 7 8.06 10.52 -20.99
CA ILE A 7 8.68 11.42 -20.01
C ILE A 7 7.99 12.79 -20.02
N ASN A 8 7.72 13.35 -21.20
CA ASN A 8 7.01 14.61 -21.34
C ASN A 8 5.59 14.54 -20.77
N GLU A 9 4.82 13.47 -21.03
CA GLU A 9 3.47 13.31 -20.47
C GLU A 9 3.50 13.20 -18.94
N ALA A 10 4.46 12.46 -18.38
CA ALA A 10 4.63 12.36 -16.93
C ALA A 10 4.97 13.70 -16.28
N LEU A 11 5.84 14.50 -16.93
CA LEU A 11 6.18 15.84 -16.49
C LEU A 11 5.03 16.83 -16.62
N ASN A 12 4.27 16.76 -17.70
CA ASN A 12 3.07 17.57 -17.89
C ASN A 12 2.02 17.28 -16.82
N PHE A 13 1.81 16.00 -16.48
CA PHE A 13 0.97 15.62 -15.35
C PHE A 13 1.47 16.22 -14.03
N ARG A 14 2.76 16.08 -13.72
CA ARG A 14 3.36 16.64 -12.49
C ARG A 14 3.21 18.16 -12.40
N ARG A 15 3.45 18.87 -13.49
CA ARG A 15 3.25 20.33 -13.58
C ARG A 15 1.79 20.70 -13.40
N ALA A 16 0.86 19.97 -14.03
CA ALA A 16 -0.57 20.21 -13.89
C ALA A 16 -1.04 20.00 -12.44
N MET A 17 -0.57 18.95 -11.77
CA MET A 17 -0.89 18.71 -10.35
C MET A 17 -0.45 19.87 -9.45
N ARG A 18 0.75 20.43 -9.66
CA ARG A 18 1.24 21.61 -8.93
C ARG A 18 0.49 22.87 -9.26
N LYS A 19 0.19 23.10 -10.55
CA LYS A 19 -0.59 24.25 -10.97
C LYS A 19 -1.97 24.26 -10.31
N VAL A 20 -2.61 23.09 -10.21
CA VAL A 20 -3.90 22.95 -9.51
C VAL A 20 -3.74 23.19 -8.00
N GLU A 21 -2.65 22.72 -7.39
CA GLU A 21 -2.30 23.05 -5.99
C GLU A 21 -2.24 24.57 -5.77
N ASP A 22 -1.50 25.28 -6.63
CA ASP A 22 -1.34 26.74 -6.57
C ASP A 22 -2.68 27.48 -6.78
N GLU A 23 -3.54 26.98 -7.67
CA GLU A 23 -4.87 27.55 -7.93
C GLU A 23 -5.86 27.38 -6.77
N TRP A 24 -5.76 26.28 -6.01
CA TRP A 24 -6.60 26.04 -4.82
C TRP A 24 -6.18 26.87 -3.60
N GLY A 25 -4.90 27.26 -3.49
CA GLY A 25 -4.40 28.08 -2.38
C GLY A 25 -4.39 27.35 -1.03
N GLU A 26 -5.08 27.88 -0.02
CA GLU A 26 -5.02 27.39 1.38
C GLU A 26 -5.77 26.06 1.65
N GLY A 27 -6.13 25.31 0.60
CA GLY A 27 -6.79 24.01 0.70
C GLY A 27 -5.82 22.82 0.72
N TRP A 28 -6.32 21.64 1.07
CA TRP A 28 -5.57 20.40 0.83
C TRP A 28 -5.65 20.00 -0.65
N TRP A 29 -4.56 19.45 -1.18
CA TRP A 29 -4.49 18.86 -2.50
C TRP A 29 -3.57 17.63 -2.50
N PHE A 30 -3.66 16.83 -3.55
CA PHE A 30 -2.77 15.70 -3.77
C PHE A 30 -1.41 16.17 -4.26
N GLN A 31 -0.34 15.60 -3.73
CA GLN A 31 1.03 15.90 -4.17
C GLN A 31 1.55 14.81 -5.10
N VAL A 32 2.58 15.11 -5.89
CA VAL A 32 3.28 14.08 -6.67
C VAL A 32 4.70 13.97 -6.14
N TRP A 33 5.04 12.80 -5.62
CA TRP A 33 6.35 12.49 -5.08
C TRP A 33 7.44 12.72 -6.12
N GLY A 34 8.40 13.58 -5.80
CA GLY A 34 9.46 13.99 -6.71
C GLY A 34 10.21 15.23 -6.24
N PRO A 35 11.19 15.68 -7.04
CA PRO A 35 12.01 16.85 -6.73
C PRO A 35 11.16 18.10 -6.54
N GLU A 36 11.52 18.99 -5.61
CA GLU A 36 10.75 20.22 -5.35
C GLU A 36 10.65 21.15 -6.56
N VAL A 37 11.72 21.23 -7.36
CA VAL A 37 11.77 22.04 -8.58
C VAL A 37 11.71 21.13 -9.81
N LEU A 38 10.80 21.45 -10.71
CA LEU A 38 10.72 20.83 -12.03
C LEU A 38 11.09 21.86 -13.09
N ALA A 39 11.68 21.42 -14.20
CA ALA A 39 11.89 22.30 -15.35
C ALA A 39 10.55 22.89 -15.81
N GLU A 40 10.53 24.18 -16.19
CA GLU A 40 9.30 24.85 -16.65
C GLU A 40 8.75 24.20 -17.93
N GLU A 41 9.64 23.85 -18.86
CA GLU A 41 9.29 23.21 -20.13
C GLU A 41 10.21 22.01 -20.46
N GLY A 42 9.74 21.13 -21.36
CA GLY A 42 10.51 19.97 -21.84
C GLY A 42 10.73 18.89 -20.78
N ILE A 43 11.76 18.05 -20.98
CA ILE A 43 12.07 16.92 -20.08
C ILE A 43 13.01 17.25 -18.91
N GLY A 44 13.59 18.46 -18.90
CA GLY A 44 14.55 18.88 -17.88
C GLY A 44 15.88 18.11 -17.92
N GLU A 45 16.67 18.28 -16.87
CA GLU A 45 17.96 17.59 -16.70
C GLU A 45 17.82 16.35 -15.81
N ARG A 46 18.65 15.33 -16.07
CA ARG A 46 18.67 14.09 -15.28
C ARG A 46 18.98 14.35 -13.81
N ASP A 47 19.90 15.28 -13.53
CA ASP A 47 20.43 15.48 -12.18
C ASP A 47 19.37 16.00 -11.21
N ALA A 48 18.30 16.63 -11.72
CA ALA A 48 17.14 17.01 -10.92
C ALA A 48 16.41 15.80 -10.29
N TRP A 49 16.58 14.60 -10.83
CA TRP A 49 15.90 13.37 -10.39
C TRP A 49 16.77 12.48 -9.51
N MET A 50 18.01 12.88 -9.23
CA MET A 50 18.91 12.11 -8.38
C MET A 50 18.46 12.19 -6.92
N LEU A 51 18.57 11.07 -6.19
CA LEU A 51 18.27 11.05 -4.76
C LEU A 51 19.55 11.38 -3.98
N GLU A 52 19.66 12.62 -3.54
CA GLU A 52 20.77 13.10 -2.72
C GLU A 52 20.65 12.62 -1.27
N ALA A 53 21.77 12.40 -0.59
CA ALA A 53 21.73 11.96 0.79
C ALA A 53 20.99 12.98 1.68
N ASN A 54 20.01 12.50 2.45
CA ASN A 54 19.21 13.28 3.40
C ASN A 54 18.33 14.39 2.78
N ALA A 55 18.04 14.39 1.48
CA ALA A 55 17.04 15.31 0.95
C ALA A 55 15.64 14.96 1.49
N GLU A 56 14.89 15.98 1.93
CA GLU A 56 13.65 15.76 2.69
C GLU A 56 12.53 15.15 1.83
N TRP A 57 12.41 15.56 0.56
CA TRP A 57 11.31 15.19 -0.33
C TRP A 57 11.14 13.67 -0.53
N HIS A 58 12.25 12.91 -0.45
CA HIS A 58 12.22 11.47 -0.69
C HIS A 58 12.17 10.60 0.57
N GLY A 59 12.40 11.16 1.76
CA GLY A 59 12.32 10.43 3.02
C GLY A 59 13.42 9.38 3.28
N PHE A 60 14.31 9.10 2.32
CA PHE A 60 15.51 8.28 2.55
C PHE A 60 16.59 9.06 3.31
N GLY A 61 17.26 8.39 4.24
CA GLY A 61 18.36 8.95 5.02
C GLY A 61 19.69 8.96 4.26
N ASN A 62 20.70 8.29 4.81
CA ASN A 62 22.03 8.26 4.21
C ASN A 62 22.05 7.41 2.93
N LEU A 63 22.29 8.06 1.78
CA LEU A 63 22.37 7.42 0.47
C LEU A 63 23.77 7.57 -0.12
N ALA A 64 24.19 6.59 -0.92
CA ALA A 64 25.42 6.70 -1.69
C ALA A 64 25.25 7.73 -2.82
N PRO A 65 26.16 8.71 -2.98
CA PRO A 65 26.08 9.71 -4.03
C PRO A 65 26.06 9.07 -5.43
N GLY A 66 25.20 9.56 -6.31
CA GLY A 66 25.14 9.11 -7.71
C GLY A 66 24.55 7.71 -7.93
N PHE A 67 24.00 7.06 -6.89
CA PHE A 67 23.56 5.67 -6.97
C PHE A 67 22.09 5.51 -7.36
N ASN A 68 21.19 6.30 -6.77
CA ASN A 68 19.75 6.19 -6.99
C ASN A 68 19.19 7.42 -7.72
N MET A 69 18.21 7.20 -8.59
CA MET A 69 17.41 8.25 -9.21
C MET A 69 15.93 7.87 -9.23
N LEU A 70 15.05 8.87 -9.18
CA LEU A 70 13.63 8.69 -9.41
C LEU A 70 13.37 8.63 -10.92
N ASP A 71 12.69 7.58 -11.35
CA ASP A 71 12.22 7.49 -12.72
C ASP A 71 11.07 8.50 -12.96
N PRO A 72 11.21 9.48 -13.87
CA PRO A 72 10.19 10.50 -14.12
C PRO A 72 8.81 9.94 -14.51
N ILE A 73 8.80 8.83 -15.28
CA ILE A 73 7.57 8.20 -15.79
C ILE A 73 6.82 7.40 -14.71
N LYS A 74 7.45 7.24 -13.56
CA LYS A 74 6.89 6.59 -12.38
C LYS A 74 6.34 7.66 -11.44
N ALA A 75 5.12 8.13 -11.70
CA ALA A 75 4.49 9.16 -10.90
C ALA A 75 3.76 8.54 -9.69
N THR A 76 4.24 8.87 -8.48
CA THR A 76 3.57 8.47 -7.24
C THR A 76 2.80 9.66 -6.70
N VAL A 77 1.47 9.54 -6.64
CA VAL A 77 0.60 10.55 -6.03
C VAL A 77 0.52 10.28 -4.53
N ILE A 78 0.71 11.31 -3.72
CA ILE A 78 0.66 11.28 -2.25
C ILE A 78 -0.66 11.90 -1.80
N THR A 79 -1.32 11.21 -0.87
CA THR A 79 -2.57 11.67 -0.26
C THR A 79 -2.30 12.22 1.15
N PRO A 80 -3.09 13.20 1.63
CA PRO A 80 -2.91 13.75 2.96
C PRO A 80 -3.05 12.69 4.07
N GLY A 81 -2.28 12.80 5.15
CA GLY A 81 -2.49 12.00 6.37
C GLY A 81 -1.24 11.34 6.93
N LEU A 82 -0.21 11.13 6.11
CA LEU A 82 1.08 10.59 6.54
C LEU A 82 2.19 11.37 5.84
N ASN A 83 3.12 11.92 6.61
CA ASN A 83 4.27 12.62 6.04
C ASN A 83 5.41 11.64 5.71
N VAL A 84 6.43 12.13 5.01
CA VAL A 84 7.62 11.34 4.62
C VAL A 84 8.43 10.81 5.81
N SER A 85 8.30 11.40 7.00
CA SER A 85 8.93 10.89 8.23
C SER A 85 8.12 9.82 8.96
N GLY A 86 6.98 9.40 8.40
CA GLY A 86 6.14 8.34 8.97
C GLY A 86 5.21 8.81 10.09
N LYS A 87 5.06 10.12 10.30
CA LYS A 87 4.16 10.70 11.30
C LYS A 87 2.78 10.94 10.71
N PHE A 88 1.76 10.39 11.38
CA PHE A 88 0.36 10.64 11.05
C PHE A 88 -0.07 12.06 11.40
N ALA A 89 -0.86 12.67 10.52
CA ALA A 89 -1.55 13.92 10.77
C ALA A 89 -2.78 13.72 11.68
N GLU A 90 -3.53 14.78 11.93
CA GLU A 90 -4.82 14.70 12.64
C GLU A 90 -5.92 14.14 11.73
N THR A 91 -5.93 14.58 10.48
CA THR A 91 -6.85 14.12 9.44
C THR A 91 -6.09 13.45 8.32
N GLY A 92 -6.72 12.49 7.64
CA GLY A 92 -6.10 11.83 6.51
C GLY A 92 -7.07 11.24 5.51
N ILE A 93 -6.54 10.98 4.32
CA ILE A 93 -7.23 10.41 3.19
C ILE A 93 -6.43 9.18 2.77
N PRO A 94 -6.75 7.99 3.31
CA PRO A 94 -6.13 6.74 2.89
C PRO A 94 -6.23 6.54 1.38
N ALA A 95 -5.13 6.15 0.74
CA ALA A 95 -5.08 6.02 -0.71
C ALA A 95 -6.03 4.93 -1.24
N SER A 96 -6.36 3.93 -0.42
CA SER A 96 -7.33 2.88 -0.76
C SER A 96 -8.71 3.46 -1.15
N ILE A 97 -9.17 4.51 -0.46
CA ILE A 97 -10.45 5.18 -0.75
C ILE A 97 -10.36 5.94 -2.06
N VAL A 98 -9.26 6.67 -2.27
CA VAL A 98 -9.02 7.42 -3.52
C VAL A 98 -9.00 6.46 -4.70
N THR A 99 -8.30 5.33 -4.58
CA THR A 99 -8.22 4.36 -5.69
C THR A 99 -9.53 3.65 -5.95
N ARG A 100 -10.35 3.39 -4.92
CA ARG A 100 -11.72 2.88 -5.11
C ARG A 100 -12.58 3.88 -5.87
N TYR A 101 -12.51 5.16 -5.50
CA TYR A 101 -13.18 6.24 -6.21
C TYR A 101 -12.74 6.31 -7.67
N LEU A 102 -11.43 6.31 -7.93
CA LEU A 102 -10.88 6.39 -9.28
C LEU A 102 -11.34 5.23 -10.18
N VAL A 103 -11.48 4.02 -9.64
CA VAL A 103 -11.93 2.84 -10.41
C VAL A 103 -13.36 3.04 -10.95
N GLU A 104 -14.31 3.50 -10.14
CA GLU A 104 -15.69 3.79 -10.61
C GLU A 104 -15.73 4.98 -11.58
N HIS A 105 -14.68 5.81 -11.62
CA HIS A 105 -14.52 6.92 -12.55
C HIS A 105 -13.62 6.57 -13.76
N GLY A 106 -13.41 5.28 -14.02
CA GLY A 106 -12.71 4.79 -15.23
C GLY A 106 -11.19 4.89 -15.18
N VAL A 107 -10.60 5.10 -14.00
CA VAL A 107 -9.16 5.18 -13.80
C VAL A 107 -8.68 4.02 -12.93
N ILE A 108 -7.91 3.13 -13.54
CA ILE A 108 -7.29 1.99 -12.85
C ILE A 108 -5.89 2.39 -12.40
N VAL A 109 -5.60 2.14 -11.13
CA VAL A 109 -4.33 2.44 -10.50
C VAL A 109 -3.51 1.16 -10.38
N GLU A 110 -2.22 1.25 -10.69
CA GLU A 110 -1.32 0.10 -10.77
C GLU A 110 -0.97 -0.45 -9.38
N LYS A 111 -0.59 0.44 -8.46
CA LYS A 111 -0.18 0.07 -7.10
C LYS A 111 -0.65 1.10 -6.10
N THR A 112 -1.25 0.62 -5.01
CA THR A 112 -1.73 1.45 -3.92
C THR A 112 -0.95 1.12 -2.64
N GLY A 113 -0.40 2.14 -2.00
CA GLY A 113 0.15 2.10 -0.65
C GLY A 113 -0.85 2.63 0.38
N LEU A 114 -0.39 2.96 1.58
CA LEU A 114 -1.27 3.50 2.64
C LEU A 114 -1.78 4.92 2.32
N TYR A 115 -0.87 5.82 1.93
CA TYR A 115 -1.12 7.24 1.63
C TYR A 115 -0.51 7.66 0.29
N SER A 116 -0.31 6.70 -0.59
CA SER A 116 0.23 6.97 -1.90
C SER A 116 -0.28 5.97 -2.90
N PHE A 117 -0.37 6.35 -4.16
CA PHE A 117 -0.66 5.42 -5.23
C PHE A 117 0.10 5.77 -6.50
N PHE A 118 0.32 4.77 -7.33
CA PHE A 118 1.30 4.79 -8.39
C PHE A 118 0.66 4.78 -9.77
N ILE A 119 1.14 5.66 -10.65
CA ILE A 119 0.73 5.76 -12.04
C ILE A 119 1.97 5.59 -12.91
N MET A 120 1.86 4.68 -13.87
CA MET A 120 2.92 4.40 -14.82
C MET A 120 2.61 5.04 -16.17
N PHE A 121 3.48 5.96 -16.61
CA PHE A 121 3.44 6.52 -17.95
C PHE A 121 4.23 5.61 -18.89
N THR A 122 3.52 4.85 -19.74
CA THR A 122 4.15 3.95 -20.73
C THR A 122 4.09 4.56 -22.13
N ILE A 123 4.83 3.97 -23.07
CA ILE A 123 4.78 4.34 -24.49
C ILE A 123 3.39 4.19 -25.13
N GLY A 124 2.48 3.43 -24.49
CA GLY A 124 1.11 3.24 -24.96
C GLY A 124 0.12 4.30 -24.46
N ILE A 125 0.57 5.27 -23.67
CA ILE A 125 -0.33 6.31 -23.15
C ILE A 125 -0.71 7.29 -24.27
N THR A 126 -2.00 7.57 -24.38
CA THR A 126 -2.49 8.63 -25.26
C THR A 126 -2.21 9.99 -24.62
N LYS A 127 -1.72 10.95 -25.42
CA LYS A 127 -1.49 12.32 -24.99
C LYS A 127 -2.72 12.90 -24.28
N GLY A 128 -2.49 13.48 -23.10
CA GLY A 128 -3.54 14.15 -22.33
C GLY A 128 -4.51 13.21 -21.59
N ARG A 129 -4.31 11.88 -21.60
CA ARG A 129 -5.14 10.96 -20.79
C ARG A 129 -5.05 11.25 -19.29
N TRP A 130 -3.93 11.80 -18.84
CA TRP A 130 -3.77 12.25 -17.45
C TRP A 130 -4.73 13.39 -17.07
N ASN A 131 -5.31 14.14 -18.03
CA ASN A 131 -6.33 15.14 -17.73
C ASN A 131 -7.56 14.50 -17.08
N THR A 132 -7.99 13.32 -17.56
CA THR A 132 -9.11 12.59 -16.96
C THR A 132 -8.84 12.26 -15.50
N LEU A 133 -7.61 11.86 -15.18
CA LEU A 133 -7.20 11.62 -13.80
C LEU A 133 -7.21 12.91 -12.97
N VAL A 134 -6.62 14.00 -13.45
CA VAL A 134 -6.59 15.28 -12.73
C VAL A 134 -8.01 15.79 -12.47
N SER A 135 -8.91 15.66 -13.45
CA SER A 135 -10.33 15.98 -13.27
C SER A 135 -11.01 15.09 -12.23
N ALA A 136 -10.75 13.77 -12.25
CA ALA A 136 -11.29 12.85 -11.26
C ALA A 136 -10.78 13.14 -9.83
N LEU A 137 -9.51 13.56 -9.68
CA LEU A 137 -8.95 13.99 -8.39
C LEU A 137 -9.58 15.30 -7.89
N GLN A 138 -9.86 16.25 -8.79
CA GLN A 138 -10.57 17.48 -8.43
C GLN A 138 -12.01 17.17 -7.98
N GLN A 139 -12.71 16.29 -8.70
CA GLN A 139 -14.05 15.85 -8.32
C GLN A 139 -14.04 15.10 -6.98
N PHE A 140 -13.05 14.22 -6.75
CA PHE A 140 -12.86 13.55 -5.46
C PHE A 140 -12.71 14.58 -4.33
N LYS A 141 -11.88 15.60 -4.52
CA LYS A 141 -11.68 16.67 -3.53
C LYS A 141 -13.00 17.39 -3.22
N ASP A 142 -13.74 17.77 -4.25
CA ASP A 142 -15.04 18.41 -4.12
C ASP A 142 -16.04 17.54 -3.34
N ASP A 143 -16.10 16.24 -3.65
CA ASP A 143 -16.98 15.28 -3.00
C ASP A 143 -16.57 15.03 -1.54
N TYR A 144 -15.26 14.99 -1.27
CA TYR A 144 -14.69 14.84 0.05
C TYR A 144 -14.99 16.08 0.91
N ASP A 145 -14.77 17.28 0.39
CA ASP A 145 -14.99 18.54 1.12
C ASP A 145 -16.47 18.75 1.44
N LYS A 146 -17.37 18.33 0.54
CA LYS A 146 -18.83 18.33 0.75
C LYS A 146 -19.32 17.14 1.59
N ASN A 147 -18.43 16.21 1.95
CA ASN A 147 -18.73 14.94 2.60
C ASN A 147 -19.90 14.19 1.94
N GLN A 148 -19.84 14.04 0.61
CA GLN A 148 -20.88 13.37 -0.15
C GLN A 148 -21.10 11.94 0.36
N PRO A 149 -22.36 11.48 0.42
CA PRO A 149 -22.65 10.11 0.86
C PRO A 149 -22.12 9.10 -0.17
N MET A 150 -21.56 7.99 0.33
CA MET A 150 -20.89 6.99 -0.49
C MET A 150 -21.79 6.43 -1.60
N TRP A 151 -23.08 6.19 -1.36
CA TRP A 151 -24.00 5.67 -2.38
C TRP A 151 -24.09 6.54 -3.64
N ARG A 152 -23.84 7.86 -3.50
CA ARG A 152 -23.92 8.81 -4.60
C ARG A 152 -22.68 8.80 -5.48
N ILE A 153 -21.51 8.61 -4.87
CA ILE A 153 -20.20 8.73 -5.52
C ILE A 153 -19.56 7.38 -5.85
N LEU A 154 -19.98 6.33 -5.15
CA LEU A 154 -19.46 4.96 -5.22
C LEU A 154 -20.64 3.96 -5.18
N PRO A 155 -21.61 4.04 -6.11
CA PRO A 155 -22.80 3.20 -6.11
C PRO A 155 -22.48 1.70 -6.29
N GLU A 156 -21.49 1.32 -7.08
CA GLU A 156 -21.16 -0.10 -7.31
C GLU A 156 -20.53 -0.71 -6.06
N PHE A 157 -19.63 0.03 -5.40
CA PHE A 157 -19.07 -0.35 -4.12
C PHE A 157 -20.14 -0.51 -3.04
N CYS A 158 -21.09 0.43 -2.97
CA CYS A 158 -22.17 0.35 -1.99
C CYS A 158 -23.12 -0.84 -2.24
N GLN A 159 -23.35 -1.23 -3.50
CA GLN A 159 -24.12 -2.45 -3.80
C GLN A 159 -23.44 -3.72 -3.26
N GLN A 160 -22.11 -3.78 -3.30
CA GLN A 160 -21.32 -4.90 -2.77
C GLN A 160 -21.18 -4.82 -1.24
N PHE A 161 -21.12 -3.61 -0.69
CA PHE A 161 -20.92 -3.35 0.72
C PHE A 161 -21.94 -2.33 1.26
N PRO A 162 -23.22 -2.75 1.44
CA PRO A 162 -24.31 -1.83 1.80
C PRO A 162 -24.11 -1.08 3.11
N GLN A 163 -23.25 -1.58 4.01
CA GLN A 163 -22.94 -0.91 5.28
C GLN A 163 -22.33 0.50 5.10
N TYR A 164 -21.80 0.83 3.93
CA TYR A 164 -21.20 2.14 3.66
C TYR A 164 -22.17 3.16 3.07
N GLU A 165 -23.37 2.76 2.61
CA GLU A 165 -24.31 3.64 1.90
C GLU A 165 -24.57 4.95 2.66
N GLY A 166 -24.83 4.87 3.97
CA GLY A 166 -25.15 6.03 4.81
C GLY A 166 -23.95 6.85 5.29
N ILE A 167 -22.72 6.46 4.94
CA ILE A 167 -21.50 7.12 5.43
C ILE A 167 -21.04 8.16 4.40
N GLY A 168 -20.55 9.31 4.87
CA GLY A 168 -19.93 10.32 4.01
C GLY A 168 -18.49 9.97 3.66
N LEU A 169 -18.01 10.40 2.48
CA LEU A 169 -16.65 10.14 2.00
C LEU A 169 -15.56 10.59 2.98
N LYS A 170 -15.73 11.77 3.59
CA LYS A 170 -14.79 12.32 4.57
C LYS A 170 -14.82 11.53 5.87
N ASP A 171 -16.01 11.13 6.32
CA ASP A 171 -16.16 10.36 7.55
C ASP A 171 -15.54 8.96 7.42
N LEU A 172 -15.74 8.28 6.30
CA LEU A 172 -15.11 6.98 6.05
C LEU A 172 -13.58 7.11 5.96
N SER A 173 -13.09 8.17 5.30
CA SER A 173 -11.66 8.46 5.22
C SER A 173 -11.04 8.67 6.59
N GLN A 174 -11.71 9.42 7.46
CA GLN A 174 -11.25 9.65 8.82
C GLN A 174 -11.28 8.35 9.64
N GLN A 175 -12.32 7.53 9.54
CA GLN A 175 -12.40 6.24 10.25
C GLN A 175 -11.24 5.29 9.92
N ILE A 176 -10.89 5.19 8.63
CA ILE A 176 -9.76 4.36 8.19
C ILE A 176 -8.44 4.99 8.64
N HIS A 177 -8.27 6.31 8.49
CA HIS A 177 -7.07 7.01 8.97
C HIS A 177 -6.84 6.85 10.47
N ASP A 178 -7.89 7.02 11.29
CA ASP A 178 -7.82 6.84 12.73
C ASP A 178 -7.44 5.41 13.11
N THR A 179 -7.91 4.41 12.34
CA THR A 179 -7.53 3.01 12.56
C THR A 179 -6.06 2.77 12.22
N TYR A 180 -5.55 3.32 11.12
CA TYR A 180 -4.13 3.26 10.77
C TYR A 180 -3.25 3.93 11.82
N LYS A 181 -3.66 5.11 12.30
CA LYS A 181 -2.96 5.88 13.32
C LYS A 181 -2.95 5.17 14.67
N ALA A 182 -4.09 4.63 15.11
CA ALA A 182 -4.22 3.93 16.40
C ALA A 182 -3.36 2.66 16.49
N ASN A 183 -3.06 2.03 15.36
CA ASN A 183 -2.24 0.82 15.28
C ASN A 183 -0.80 1.08 14.79
N ASP A 184 -0.46 2.35 14.52
CA ASP A 184 0.85 2.77 14.01
C ASP A 184 1.35 1.90 12.83
N VAL A 185 0.45 1.68 11.86
CA VAL A 185 0.67 0.72 10.77
C VAL A 185 1.92 1.05 9.94
N ALA A 186 2.29 2.34 9.84
CA ALA A 186 3.51 2.76 9.15
C ALA A 186 4.76 2.18 9.84
N ARG A 187 4.87 2.35 11.17
CA ARG A 187 5.98 1.80 11.95
C ARG A 187 5.97 0.27 11.93
N VAL A 188 4.82 -0.37 12.15
CA VAL A 188 4.71 -1.84 12.14
C VAL A 188 5.15 -2.43 10.80
N THR A 189 4.77 -1.78 9.69
CA THR A 189 5.18 -2.19 8.34
C THR A 189 6.69 -2.08 8.16
N THR A 190 7.33 -1.01 8.64
CA THR A 190 8.78 -0.87 8.56
C THR A 190 9.49 -1.89 9.46
N GLU A 191 9.05 -2.03 10.71
CA GLU A 191 9.66 -2.95 11.68
C GLU A 191 9.60 -4.40 11.23
N MET A 192 8.51 -4.85 10.60
CA MET A 192 8.44 -6.23 10.09
C MET A 192 9.53 -6.53 9.05
N TYR A 193 9.84 -5.59 8.15
CA TYR A 193 10.89 -5.79 7.14
C TYR A 193 12.31 -5.59 7.66
N LEU A 194 12.48 -4.88 8.78
CA LEU A 194 13.78 -4.73 9.45
C LEU A 194 14.01 -5.80 10.53
N SER A 195 12.98 -6.57 10.88
CA SER A 195 13.09 -7.64 11.85
C SER A 195 14.01 -8.75 11.36
N ALA A 196 14.67 -9.43 12.30
CA ALA A 196 15.52 -10.56 11.96
C ALA A 196 14.66 -11.73 11.47
N MET A 197 15.00 -12.26 10.29
CA MET A 197 14.42 -13.49 9.74
C MET A 197 15.25 -14.68 10.18
N ASP A 198 14.58 -15.71 10.70
CA ASP A 198 15.22 -16.97 11.12
C ASP A 198 15.02 -18.06 10.05
N PRO A 199 16.04 -18.37 9.24
CA PRO A 199 15.97 -19.41 8.22
C PRO A 199 16.12 -20.80 8.85
N ALA A 200 15.02 -21.42 9.27
CA ALA A 200 15.03 -22.74 9.90
C ALA A 200 15.45 -23.87 8.95
N MET A 201 15.18 -23.72 7.65
CA MET A 201 15.56 -24.66 6.60
C MET A 201 15.69 -23.97 5.25
N LYS A 202 16.25 -24.67 4.26
CA LYS A 202 16.34 -24.13 2.90
C LYS A 202 14.95 -24.05 2.26
N PRO A 203 14.70 -23.07 1.38
CA PRO A 203 13.45 -23.02 0.61
C PRO A 203 13.17 -24.29 -0.21
N SER A 204 14.22 -24.97 -0.69
CA SER A 204 14.08 -26.27 -1.38
C SER A 204 13.51 -27.37 -0.48
N ASP A 205 13.89 -27.36 0.80
CA ASP A 205 13.50 -28.38 1.76
C ASP A 205 12.05 -28.13 2.21
N ALA A 206 11.71 -26.86 2.49
CA ALA A 206 10.33 -26.45 2.76
C ALA A 206 9.39 -26.78 1.59
N PHE A 207 9.85 -26.54 0.35
CA PHE A 207 9.10 -26.93 -0.84
C PHE A 207 8.94 -28.45 -0.97
N ALA A 208 9.97 -29.24 -0.68
CA ALA A 208 9.87 -30.70 -0.67
C ALA A 208 8.83 -31.19 0.34
N MET A 209 8.81 -30.62 1.55
CA MET A 209 7.79 -30.93 2.57
C MET A 209 6.39 -30.59 2.06
N MET A 210 6.19 -29.42 1.43
CA MET A 210 4.92 -29.06 0.80
C MET A 210 4.49 -30.07 -0.27
N ALA A 211 5.42 -30.49 -1.14
CA ALA A 211 5.16 -31.46 -2.20
C ALA A 211 4.78 -32.85 -1.65
N HIS A 212 5.31 -33.23 -0.49
CA HIS A 212 4.99 -34.46 0.21
C HIS A 212 3.79 -34.35 1.17
N ARG A 213 3.11 -33.19 1.20
CA ARG A 213 2.00 -32.88 2.13
C ARG A 213 2.40 -32.99 3.60
N GLU A 214 3.66 -32.73 3.90
CA GLU A 214 4.21 -32.62 5.25
C GLU A 214 4.07 -31.17 5.75
N ILE A 215 2.84 -30.66 5.70
CA ILE A 215 2.45 -29.31 6.10
C ILE A 215 1.18 -29.36 6.94
N ASP A 216 0.99 -28.35 7.78
CA ASP A 216 -0.23 -28.12 8.54
C ASP A 216 -0.68 -26.67 8.44
N ARG A 217 -2.00 -26.47 8.47
CA ARG A 217 -2.63 -25.17 8.42
C ARG A 217 -2.67 -24.58 9.82
N VAL A 218 -2.02 -23.44 10.01
CA VAL A 218 -1.83 -22.82 11.32
C VAL A 218 -2.54 -21.48 11.39
N GLU A 219 -3.36 -21.28 12.41
CA GLU A 219 -4.07 -20.01 12.65
C GLU A 219 -3.10 -18.92 13.09
N ILE A 220 -3.39 -17.64 12.74
CA ILE A 220 -2.53 -16.48 13.03
C ILE A 220 -1.98 -16.48 14.47
N ASP A 221 -2.83 -16.77 15.46
CA ASP A 221 -2.47 -16.69 16.87
C ASP A 221 -1.43 -17.75 17.31
N SER A 222 -1.20 -18.79 16.49
CA SER A 222 -0.29 -19.92 16.75
C SER A 222 0.89 -19.96 15.77
N LEU A 223 1.12 -18.91 14.98
CA LEU A 223 2.17 -18.89 13.95
C LEU A 223 3.57 -18.68 14.51
N GLU A 224 3.73 -17.99 15.65
CA GLU A 224 5.06 -17.64 16.17
C GLU A 224 5.96 -18.88 16.32
N GLY A 225 7.16 -18.83 15.73
CA GLY A 225 8.12 -19.93 15.71
C GLY A 225 7.83 -21.03 14.68
N ARG A 226 6.69 -21.03 14.00
CA ARG A 226 6.42 -21.94 12.86
C ARG A 226 7.22 -21.50 11.64
N ALA A 227 7.62 -22.43 10.79
CA ALA A 227 8.25 -22.11 9.51
C ALA A 227 7.22 -22.17 8.38
N THR A 228 7.15 -21.13 7.56
CA THR A 228 6.17 -21.07 6.46
C THR A 228 6.52 -22.09 5.38
N SER A 229 5.52 -22.72 4.76
CA SER A 229 5.71 -23.54 3.54
C SER A 229 5.40 -22.76 2.27
N VAL A 230 4.88 -21.53 2.40
CA VAL A 230 4.48 -20.66 1.29
C VAL A 230 5.19 -19.31 1.35
N LEU A 231 5.21 -18.59 0.24
CA LEU A 231 5.62 -17.19 0.23
C LEU A 231 4.54 -16.36 0.90
N LEU A 232 4.92 -15.56 1.90
CA LEU A 232 4.02 -14.58 2.53
C LEU A 232 4.35 -13.20 1.99
N THR A 233 3.41 -12.57 1.28
CA THR A 233 3.65 -11.27 0.60
C THR A 233 2.50 -10.30 0.87
N PRO A 234 2.67 -9.36 1.82
CA PRO A 234 1.69 -8.31 2.10
C PRO A 234 1.70 -7.20 1.04
N TYR A 235 0.52 -6.61 0.76
CA TYR A 235 0.33 -5.45 -0.10
C TYR A 235 -0.31 -4.29 0.66
N PRO A 236 0.36 -3.13 0.77
CA PRO A 236 1.76 -2.85 0.38
C PRO A 236 2.79 -3.50 1.32
N PRO A 237 4.08 -3.60 0.95
CA PRO A 237 4.73 -3.12 -0.29
C PRO A 237 4.70 -4.11 -1.47
N GLY A 238 4.21 -5.33 -1.31
CA GLY A 238 4.17 -6.34 -2.36
C GLY A 238 5.52 -7.01 -2.64
N ILE A 239 6.41 -7.04 -1.63
CA ILE A 239 7.65 -7.82 -1.66
C ILE A 239 7.55 -8.97 -0.64
N PRO A 240 8.14 -10.15 -0.92
CA PRO A 240 8.09 -11.27 0.00
C PRO A 240 8.57 -10.86 1.40
N LEU A 241 7.71 -11.07 2.40
CA LEU A 241 8.01 -10.86 3.81
C LEU A 241 8.66 -12.12 4.40
N LEU A 242 8.11 -13.29 4.08
CA LEU A 242 8.70 -14.59 4.42
C LEU A 242 8.81 -15.48 3.20
N ILE A 243 9.94 -16.18 3.12
CA ILE A 243 10.24 -17.21 2.13
C ILE A 243 10.03 -18.59 2.77
N PRO A 244 9.58 -19.61 2.02
CA PRO A 244 9.46 -20.98 2.52
C PRO A 244 10.70 -21.41 3.32
N GLY A 245 10.48 -21.91 4.54
CA GLY A 245 11.52 -22.34 5.48
C GLY A 245 11.92 -21.29 6.53
N GLU A 246 11.53 -20.03 6.38
CA GLU A 246 11.73 -18.99 7.39
C GLU A 246 10.64 -19.03 8.48
N ARG A 247 11.02 -18.68 9.71
CA ARG A 247 10.09 -18.66 10.85
C ARG A 247 9.34 -17.34 11.00
N PHE A 248 8.09 -17.45 11.42
CA PHE A 248 7.31 -16.32 11.93
C PHE A 248 7.90 -15.83 13.24
N ASN A 249 8.18 -14.54 13.32
CA ASN A 249 8.50 -13.86 14.56
C ASN A 249 7.28 -13.08 15.09
N LYS A 250 7.41 -12.57 16.32
CA LYS A 250 6.34 -11.82 17.00
C LYS A 250 5.84 -10.60 16.18
N THR A 251 6.73 -9.83 15.58
CA THR A 251 6.38 -8.63 14.81
C THR A 251 5.54 -8.96 13.57
N ILE A 252 5.87 -10.05 12.87
CA ILE A 252 5.08 -10.53 11.71
C ILE A 252 3.69 -10.97 12.18
N VAL A 253 3.61 -11.70 13.29
CA VAL A 253 2.33 -12.15 13.85
C VAL A 253 1.47 -10.96 14.29
N GLU A 254 2.05 -9.93 14.90
CA GLU A 254 1.35 -8.69 15.26
C GLU A 254 0.79 -7.97 14.02
N TYR A 255 1.57 -7.89 12.93
CA TYR A 255 1.10 -7.34 11.66
C TYR A 255 -0.08 -8.14 11.08
N LEU A 256 0.00 -9.48 11.07
CA LEU A 256 -1.10 -10.32 10.59
C LEU A 256 -2.38 -10.18 11.44
N LYS A 257 -2.24 -10.01 12.75
CA LYS A 257 -3.37 -9.73 13.65
C LYS A 257 -4.03 -8.38 13.34
N PHE A 258 -3.22 -7.36 13.05
CA PHE A 258 -3.71 -6.07 12.58
C PHE A 258 -4.48 -6.22 11.26
N ALA A 259 -3.92 -6.94 10.27
CA ALA A 259 -4.58 -7.17 8.98
C ALA A 259 -5.93 -7.88 9.13
N ARG A 260 -6.00 -8.94 9.96
CA ARG A 260 -7.27 -9.61 10.30
C ARG A 260 -8.31 -8.62 10.86
N MET A 261 -7.94 -7.86 11.89
CA MET A 261 -8.83 -6.88 12.52
C MET A 261 -9.30 -5.81 11.52
N PHE A 262 -8.39 -5.34 10.66
CA PHE A 262 -8.69 -4.33 9.68
C PHE A 262 -9.67 -4.83 8.61
N ASN A 263 -9.47 -6.03 8.07
CA ASN A 263 -10.34 -6.65 7.07
C ASN A 263 -11.73 -7.01 7.62
N GLU A 264 -11.80 -7.33 8.92
CA GLU A 264 -13.08 -7.52 9.61
C GLU A 264 -13.85 -6.20 9.75
N ARG A 265 -13.14 -5.11 10.07
CA ARG A 265 -13.73 -3.79 10.33
C ARG A 265 -14.08 -3.01 9.07
N PHE A 266 -13.28 -3.13 8.02
CA PHE A 266 -13.46 -2.39 6.75
C PHE A 266 -13.52 -3.33 5.53
N PRO A 267 -14.56 -4.18 5.42
CA PRO A 267 -14.74 -5.03 4.23
C PRO A 267 -14.68 -4.20 2.94
N GLY A 268 -13.94 -4.67 1.93
CA GLY A 268 -13.78 -3.96 0.65
C GLY A 268 -12.58 -2.99 0.61
N PHE A 269 -11.94 -2.73 1.76
CA PHE A 269 -10.66 -2.04 1.86
C PHE A 269 -9.53 -2.97 2.32
N ASP A 270 -9.73 -4.28 2.18
CA ASP A 270 -8.90 -5.31 2.77
C ASP A 270 -7.41 -5.15 2.47
N THR A 271 -6.57 -5.45 3.46
CA THR A 271 -5.15 -5.65 3.28
C THR A 271 -4.95 -7.01 2.62
N ASP A 272 -4.46 -7.01 1.39
CA ASP A 272 -4.19 -8.23 0.64
C ASP A 272 -2.83 -8.81 1.04
N ILE A 273 -2.81 -10.10 1.39
CA ILE A 273 -1.61 -10.80 1.84
C ILE A 273 -1.58 -12.17 1.16
N HIS A 274 -0.77 -12.29 0.12
CA HIS A 274 -0.56 -13.59 -0.52
C HIS A 274 0.07 -14.56 0.47
N GLY A 275 -0.40 -15.81 0.46
CA GLY A 275 0.00 -16.85 1.41
C GLY A 275 -0.84 -16.88 2.69
N LEU A 276 -1.69 -15.87 2.93
CA LEU A 276 -2.69 -15.88 3.99
C LEU A 276 -3.99 -16.46 3.44
N VAL A 277 -4.47 -17.54 4.05
CA VAL A 277 -5.72 -18.22 3.68
C VAL A 277 -6.84 -17.76 4.59
N GLU A 278 -7.94 -17.29 3.99
CA GLU A 278 -9.16 -16.93 4.69
C GLU A 278 -10.18 -18.08 4.61
N GLU A 279 -10.71 -18.50 5.77
CA GLU A 279 -11.79 -19.47 5.86
C GLU A 279 -12.93 -18.94 6.75
N THR A 280 -14.16 -19.31 6.44
CA THR A 280 -15.31 -19.03 7.32
C THR A 280 -15.61 -20.27 8.16
N VAL A 281 -15.37 -20.18 9.47
CA VAL A 281 -15.66 -21.25 10.44
C VAL A 281 -16.68 -20.73 11.43
N ASP A 282 -17.83 -21.39 11.54
CA ASP A 282 -18.95 -20.99 12.41
C ASP A 282 -19.43 -19.54 12.19
N GLY A 283 -19.41 -19.09 10.93
CA GLY A 283 -19.79 -17.72 10.55
C GLY A 283 -18.77 -16.65 10.92
N LYS A 284 -17.58 -17.02 11.41
CA LYS A 284 -16.46 -16.11 11.68
C LYS A 284 -15.35 -16.33 10.67
N ARG A 285 -14.81 -15.22 10.15
CA ARG A 285 -13.61 -15.23 9.32
C ARG A 285 -12.41 -15.60 10.19
N ARG A 286 -11.66 -16.60 9.76
CA ARG A 286 -10.42 -17.05 10.38
C ARG A 286 -9.33 -17.05 9.32
N TYR A 287 -8.12 -16.77 9.77
CA TYR A 287 -6.98 -16.59 8.89
C TYR A 287 -5.87 -17.56 9.27
N TYR A 288 -5.29 -18.19 8.26
CA TYR A 288 -4.33 -19.26 8.41
C TYR A 288 -3.16 -19.11 7.46
N VAL A 289 -2.03 -19.72 7.79
CA VAL A 289 -0.93 -19.93 6.86
C VAL A 289 -0.52 -21.39 6.88
N ASP A 290 -0.24 -21.94 5.70
CA ASP A 290 0.31 -23.29 5.59
C ASP A 290 1.80 -23.26 6.02
N CYS A 291 2.11 -24.05 7.04
CA CYS A 291 3.44 -24.15 7.64
C CYS A 291 4.02 -25.55 7.45
N VAL A 292 5.35 -25.65 7.46
CA VAL A 292 6.01 -26.96 7.48
C VAL A 292 5.62 -27.70 8.76
N TRP A 293 5.31 -28.98 8.60
CA TRP A 293 4.95 -29.84 9.71
C TRP A 293 6.15 -30.01 10.64
N GLN A 294 5.91 -29.86 11.94
CA GLN A 294 6.92 -30.09 12.97
C GLN A 294 6.47 -31.27 13.82
N LYS A 295 7.38 -32.22 14.06
CA LYS A 295 7.14 -33.25 15.08
C LYS A 295 6.94 -32.56 16.42
N PRO A 296 5.94 -32.96 17.23
CA PRO A 296 5.82 -32.47 18.59
C PRO A 296 7.15 -32.69 19.32
N SER A 297 7.71 -31.63 19.93
CA SER A 297 8.89 -31.78 20.78
C SER A 297 8.49 -32.58 22.02
N ASN A 298 9.26 -33.61 22.35
CA ASN A 298 9.03 -34.50 23.49
C ASN A 298 9.30 -33.82 24.86
N GLU A 299 9.47 -32.49 24.91
CA GLU A 299 9.91 -31.76 26.10
C GLU A 299 8.79 -31.42 27.09
N ALA A 300 7.53 -31.74 26.79
CA ALA A 300 6.38 -31.49 27.68
C ALA A 300 5.95 -32.69 28.55
N LEU A 301 6.71 -33.79 28.59
CA LEU A 301 6.37 -35.00 29.36
C LEU A 301 7.25 -35.22 30.61
N THR A 302 8.10 -34.26 30.97
CA THR A 302 8.84 -34.27 32.24
C THR A 302 8.62 -32.94 32.97
N GLY A 303 7.47 -32.83 33.63
CA GLY A 303 7.11 -31.75 34.55
C GLY A 303 6.09 -32.24 35.56
#